data_AF-A0ABD2WSZ8-F1
#
_entry.id   AF-A0ABD2WSZ8-F1
#
_cell.length_a   1.000
_cell.length_b   1.000
_cell.length_c   1.000
_cell.angle_alpha   90.00
_cell.angle_beta   90.00
_cell.angle_gamma   90.00
#
_symmetry.space_group_name_H-M   'P 1'
#
loop_
_entity.id
_entity.type
_entity.pdbx_description
1 polymer ?
#
loop_
_entity_poly.entity_id
_entity_poly.type
_entity_poly.pdbx_seq_one_letter_code
_entity_poly.pdbx_strand_id
1 'polypeptide(L)'
;MVGRLEAHTEGPAGLADSQFGFRKRRSTVDAIQTVLSTARSAISGKRWHRGIKKYCAIITLDVKNAFNSARWDKILAALSQMEVPAYLQRMVFNYFRGRVLEFTTDDGAETYEVTAGVPQGSVLGPILWNVMYNRILRLELPRSAKTVGFVDDIAITVVAKHLDLVEYYSNETIRLVRAALTELGLQTADQKTEVLLFTSRKVTETITVRAGDHYITSAPCIRYLGVHIDARLRFEENLRIVSDKANRVAGALLGLMPNIGGPRSSRRRLYASVVDSILLYGAPAWSEAAKKQSYARQARKDEKKMQEFLIKKRWA
;
A
#
# COMPACT_ATOMS: atom_id res chain seq x y z
N MET A 1 -5.34 -23.47 -14.57
CA MET A 1 -5.75 -23.29 -13.15
C MET A 1 -5.88 -21.81 -12.79
N VAL A 2 -4.79 -21.03 -12.83
CA VAL A 2 -4.74 -19.58 -12.49
C VAL A 2 -5.94 -18.80 -13.04
N GLY A 3 -6.14 -18.76 -14.36
CA GLY A 3 -7.22 -17.97 -14.95
C GLY A 3 -8.64 -18.37 -14.52
N ARG A 4 -8.86 -19.63 -14.13
CA ARG A 4 -10.17 -20.08 -13.61
C ARG A 4 -10.38 -19.65 -12.16
N LEU A 5 -9.32 -19.69 -11.33
CA LEU A 5 -9.36 -19.15 -9.98
C LEU A 5 -9.57 -17.62 -10.03
N GLU A 6 -8.84 -16.91 -10.88
CA GLU A 6 -9.01 -15.46 -11.07
C GLU A 6 -10.46 -15.12 -11.43
N ALA A 7 -11.04 -15.80 -12.43
CA ALA A 7 -12.42 -15.58 -12.85
C ALA A 7 -13.43 -15.77 -11.71
N HIS A 8 -13.21 -16.78 -10.85
CA HIS A 8 -14.05 -17.01 -9.67
C HIS A 8 -13.86 -15.92 -8.62
N THR A 9 -12.61 -15.54 -8.32
CA THR A 9 -12.29 -14.52 -7.31
C THR A 9 -12.70 -13.11 -7.71
N GLU A 10 -12.94 -12.84 -8.99
CA GLU A 10 -13.43 -11.55 -9.49
C GLU A 10 -14.95 -11.53 -9.71
N GLY A 11 -15.65 -12.62 -9.40
CA GLY A 11 -17.12 -12.71 -9.50
C GLY A 11 -17.87 -12.03 -8.35
N PRO A 12 -19.23 -12.10 -8.34
CA PRO A 12 -20.08 -11.42 -7.35
C PRO A 12 -19.84 -11.83 -5.89
N ALA A 13 -19.47 -13.09 -5.65
CA ALA A 13 -19.10 -13.61 -4.33
C ALA A 13 -17.58 -13.54 -4.06
N GLY A 14 -16.84 -12.80 -4.89
CA GLY A 14 -15.39 -12.81 -4.95
C GLY A 14 -14.67 -11.95 -3.90
N LEU A 15 -13.52 -11.41 -4.27
CA LEU A 15 -12.69 -10.55 -3.43
C LEU A 15 -13.40 -9.23 -3.13
N ALA A 16 -13.23 -8.72 -1.91
CA ALA A 16 -13.78 -7.45 -1.46
C ALA A 16 -13.34 -6.30 -2.38
N ASP A 17 -14.24 -5.33 -2.61
CA ASP A 17 -13.92 -4.14 -3.39
C ASP A 17 -12.87 -3.23 -2.75
N SER A 18 -12.56 -3.44 -1.47
CA SER A 18 -11.46 -2.77 -0.79
C SER A 18 -10.11 -3.47 -1.00
N GLN A 19 -10.04 -4.60 -1.72
CA GLN A 19 -8.78 -5.25 -2.12
C GLN A 19 -8.29 -4.66 -3.44
N PHE A 20 -7.09 -4.10 -3.43
CA PHE A 20 -6.45 -3.52 -4.62
C PHE A 20 -5.17 -4.26 -5.03
N GLY A 21 -4.52 -4.98 -4.11
CA GLY A 21 -3.30 -5.72 -4.38
C GLY A 21 -3.54 -6.90 -5.33
N PHE A 22 -2.65 -7.09 -6.31
CA PHE A 22 -2.67 -8.22 -7.26
C PHE A 22 -4.00 -8.48 -7.96
N ARG A 23 -4.77 -7.44 -8.24
CA ARG A 23 -6.02 -7.55 -8.99
C ARG A 23 -5.92 -6.83 -10.32
N LYS A 24 -6.51 -7.42 -11.35
CA LYS A 24 -6.54 -6.83 -12.70
C LYS A 24 -7.32 -5.51 -12.64
N ARG A 25 -6.77 -4.47 -13.27
CA ARG A 25 -7.37 -3.12 -13.34
C ARG A 25 -7.51 -2.41 -11.98
N ARG A 26 -6.74 -2.83 -10.99
CA ARG A 26 -6.59 -2.13 -9.71
C ARG A 26 -5.11 -1.85 -9.47
N SER A 27 -4.81 -0.69 -8.92
CA SER A 27 -3.45 -0.21 -8.72
C SER A 27 -3.24 0.32 -7.30
N THR A 28 -1.97 0.52 -6.94
CA THR A 28 -1.60 1.24 -5.71
C THR A 28 -2.25 2.62 -5.68
N VAL A 29 -2.33 3.30 -6.83
CA VAL A 29 -2.90 4.64 -6.94
C VAL A 29 -4.39 4.64 -6.61
N ASP A 30 -5.14 3.63 -7.04
CA ASP A 30 -6.58 3.52 -6.74
C ASP A 30 -6.83 3.35 -5.23
N ALA A 31 -5.98 2.55 -4.56
CA ALA A 31 -6.04 2.38 -3.11
C ALA A 31 -5.76 3.71 -2.38
N ILE A 32 -4.69 4.42 -2.77
CA ILE A 32 -4.34 5.74 -2.22
C ILE A 32 -5.50 6.72 -2.44
N GLN A 33 -6.07 6.77 -3.65
CA GLN A 33 -7.18 7.68 -3.97
C GLN A 33 -8.46 7.34 -3.18
N THR A 34 -8.74 6.06 -2.93
CA THR A 34 -9.89 5.63 -2.11
C THR A 34 -9.77 6.17 -0.68
N VAL A 35 -8.58 6.07 -0.10
CA VAL A 35 -8.28 6.58 1.24
C VAL A 35 -8.34 8.12 1.25
N LEU A 36 -7.69 8.79 0.28
CA LEU A 36 -7.65 10.25 0.20
C LEU A 36 -9.02 10.87 -0.10
N SER A 37 -9.85 10.24 -0.94
CA SER A 37 -11.21 10.72 -1.24
C SER A 37 -12.10 10.65 0.00
N THR A 38 -11.94 9.63 0.83
CA THR A 38 -12.61 9.52 2.14
C THR A 38 -12.20 10.66 3.06
N ALA A 39 -10.89 10.92 3.18
CA ALA A 39 -10.35 12.02 3.99
C ALA A 39 -10.83 13.39 3.49
N ARG A 40 -10.73 13.66 2.18
CA ARG A 40 -11.20 14.90 1.53
C ARG A 40 -12.69 15.11 1.79
N SER A 41 -13.50 14.08 1.60
CA SER A 41 -14.95 14.14 1.83
C SER A 41 -15.28 14.50 3.28
N ALA A 42 -14.60 13.88 4.25
CA ALA A 42 -14.79 14.14 5.67
C ALA A 42 -14.49 15.60 6.06
N ILE A 43 -13.42 16.19 5.51
CA ILE A 43 -12.98 17.55 5.85
C ILE A 43 -13.65 18.64 5.00
N SER A 44 -14.28 18.29 3.87
CA SER A 44 -14.90 19.22 2.93
C SER A 44 -16.24 19.83 3.37
N GLY A 45 -16.85 19.32 4.46
CA GLY A 45 -18.15 19.76 4.94
C GLY A 45 -18.24 21.28 5.13
N LYS A 46 -19.23 21.92 4.48
CA LYS A 46 -19.53 23.35 4.66
C LYS A 46 -20.23 23.54 6.00
N ARG A 47 -19.81 24.58 6.75
CA ARG A 47 -20.39 24.95 8.06
C ARG A 47 -21.81 25.51 7.96
N TRP A 48 -22.21 25.96 6.76
CA TRP A 48 -23.54 26.53 6.50
C TRP A 48 -24.48 25.43 5.98
N HIS A 49 -25.67 25.32 6.58
CA HIS A 49 -26.71 24.28 6.39
C HIS A 49 -26.40 22.91 7.03
N ARG A 50 -26.31 22.86 8.37
CA ARG A 50 -26.27 21.61 9.17
C ARG A 50 -25.10 20.65 8.88
N GLY A 51 -24.18 20.99 7.98
CA GLY A 51 -22.94 20.24 7.74
C GLY A 51 -21.91 20.50 8.86
N ILE A 52 -21.55 19.46 9.59
CA ILE A 52 -20.48 19.52 10.60
C ILE A 52 -19.21 18.94 9.99
N LYS A 53 -18.14 19.73 9.95
CA LYS A 53 -16.78 19.29 9.60
C LYS A 53 -16.39 18.11 10.49
N LYS A 54 -16.00 16.99 9.87
CA LYS A 54 -15.59 15.78 10.58
C LYS A 54 -14.07 15.66 10.61
N TYR A 55 -13.60 14.83 11.51
CA TYR A 55 -12.24 14.29 11.49
C TYR A 55 -12.20 13.06 10.60
N CYS A 56 -11.03 12.78 10.04
CA CYS A 56 -10.71 11.50 9.44
C CYS A 56 -9.35 11.04 9.97
N ALA A 57 -9.26 9.85 10.54
CA ALA A 57 -8.00 9.19 10.79
C ALA A 57 -7.70 8.21 9.66
N ILE A 58 -6.44 8.15 9.22
CA ILE A 58 -5.88 7.02 8.48
C ILE A 58 -4.92 6.31 9.41
N ILE A 59 -5.06 5.01 9.55
CA ILE A 59 -4.13 4.15 10.30
C ILE A 59 -3.60 3.11 9.31
N THR A 60 -2.28 3.02 9.17
CA THR A 60 -1.64 2.00 8.34
C THR A 60 -1.13 0.87 9.22
N LEU A 61 -1.46 -0.37 8.87
CA LEU A 61 -0.98 -1.58 9.52
C LEU A 61 -0.18 -2.41 8.50
N ASP A 62 0.97 -2.90 8.91
CA ASP A 62 1.87 -3.77 8.11
C ASP A 62 1.82 -5.19 8.70
N VAL A 63 1.71 -6.20 7.84
CA VAL A 63 1.72 -7.61 8.25
C VAL A 63 3.16 -8.16 8.21
N LYS A 64 3.62 -8.73 9.32
CA LYS A 64 4.95 -9.34 9.42
C LYS A 64 5.07 -10.53 8.49
N ASN A 65 6.18 -10.58 7.76
CA ASN A 65 6.61 -11.74 6.95
C ASN A 65 5.52 -12.30 6.01
N ALA A 66 4.70 -11.40 5.45
CA ALA A 66 3.41 -11.70 4.83
C ALA A 66 3.34 -13.04 4.06
N PHE A 67 3.74 -13.11 2.80
CA PHE A 67 3.59 -14.31 1.98
C PHE A 67 4.14 -15.61 2.58
N ASN A 68 5.17 -15.53 3.43
CA ASN A 68 5.77 -16.69 4.08
C ASN A 68 4.91 -17.22 5.25
N SER A 69 4.11 -16.36 5.86
CA SER A 69 3.18 -16.72 6.94
C SER A 69 1.81 -17.21 6.46
N ALA A 70 1.59 -17.28 5.14
CA ALA A 70 0.31 -17.69 4.56
C ALA A 70 0.03 -19.19 4.76
N ARG A 71 -0.76 -19.51 5.79
CA ARG A 71 -1.07 -20.90 6.17
C ARG A 71 -1.95 -21.61 5.15
N TRP A 72 -1.57 -22.83 4.75
CA TRP A 72 -2.26 -23.57 3.69
C TRP A 72 -3.65 -24.04 4.10
N ASP A 73 -3.84 -24.43 5.36
CA ASP A 73 -5.15 -24.81 5.90
C ASP A 73 -6.15 -23.64 5.82
N LYS A 74 -5.68 -22.41 6.09
CA LYS A 74 -6.49 -21.19 6.01
C LYS A 74 -6.82 -20.80 4.57
N ILE A 75 -5.87 -20.98 3.64
CA ILE A 75 -6.12 -20.77 2.20
C ILE A 75 -7.20 -21.73 1.70
N LEU A 76 -7.09 -23.02 2.02
CA LEU A 76 -8.06 -24.04 1.59
C LEU A 76 -9.45 -23.80 2.19
N ALA A 77 -9.51 -23.44 3.47
CA ALA A 77 -10.77 -23.06 4.12
C ALA A 77 -11.41 -21.84 3.45
N ALA A 78 -10.62 -20.81 3.11
CA ALA A 78 -11.11 -19.62 2.41
C ALA A 78 -11.62 -19.94 0.99
N LEU A 79 -10.94 -20.83 0.24
CA LEU A 79 -11.44 -21.30 -1.06
C LEU A 79 -12.79 -21.99 -0.94
N SER A 80 -12.99 -22.79 0.12
CA SER A 80 -14.26 -23.45 0.41
C SER A 80 -15.36 -22.44 0.74
N GLN A 81 -15.08 -21.46 1.59
CA GLN A 81 -16.01 -20.39 1.96
C GLN A 81 -16.40 -19.48 0.78
N MET A 82 -15.49 -19.31 -0.19
CA MET A 82 -15.76 -18.58 -1.43
C MET A 82 -16.50 -19.44 -2.48
N GLU A 83 -16.91 -20.65 -2.14
CA GLU A 83 -17.62 -21.58 -3.01
C GLU A 83 -16.87 -21.89 -4.32
N VAL A 84 -15.53 -21.89 -4.26
CA VAL A 84 -14.70 -22.25 -5.41
C VAL A 84 -14.98 -23.70 -5.82
N PRO A 85 -15.12 -24.04 -7.11
CA PRO A 85 -15.39 -25.41 -7.54
C PRO A 85 -14.44 -26.45 -6.92
N ALA A 86 -14.98 -27.56 -6.44
CA ALA A 86 -14.23 -28.60 -5.71
C ALA A 86 -13.02 -29.16 -6.48
N TYR A 87 -13.07 -29.18 -7.82
CA TYR A 87 -11.91 -29.58 -8.62
C TYR A 87 -10.74 -28.60 -8.51
N LEU A 88 -10.99 -27.28 -8.45
CA LEU A 88 -9.95 -26.27 -8.24
C LEU A 88 -9.39 -26.34 -6.83
N GLN A 89 -10.25 -26.53 -5.81
CA GLN A 89 -9.79 -26.73 -4.43
C GLN A 89 -8.84 -27.93 -4.33
N ARG A 90 -9.18 -29.06 -4.97
CA ARG A 90 -8.31 -30.25 -5.04
C ARG A 90 -6.98 -29.98 -5.74
N MET A 91 -6.98 -29.19 -6.82
CA MET A 91 -5.73 -28.81 -7.48
C MET A 91 -4.83 -27.96 -6.57
N VAL A 92 -5.41 -27.01 -5.81
CA VAL A 92 -4.65 -26.20 -4.84
C VAL A 92 -4.14 -27.05 -3.68
N PHE A 93 -4.96 -27.98 -3.16
CA PHE A 93 -4.53 -28.94 -2.14
C PHE A 93 -3.31 -29.75 -2.61
N ASN A 94 -3.38 -30.32 -3.82
CA ASN A 94 -2.26 -31.07 -4.40
C ASN A 94 -1.04 -30.19 -4.67
N TYR A 95 -1.22 -28.90 -4.97
CA TYR A 95 -0.12 -27.95 -5.14
C TYR A 95 0.68 -27.73 -3.84
N PHE A 96 0.02 -27.83 -2.69
CA PHE A 96 0.66 -27.71 -1.37
C PHE A 96 1.19 -29.03 -0.82
N ARG A 97 0.58 -30.16 -1.19
CA ARG A 97 0.89 -31.48 -0.62
C ARG A 97 2.34 -31.91 -0.89
N GLY A 98 2.96 -32.53 0.13
CA GLY A 98 4.24 -33.24 0.00
C GLY A 98 5.44 -32.32 -0.18
N ARG A 99 5.37 -31.10 0.35
CA ARG A 99 6.46 -30.12 0.26
C ARG A 99 7.33 -30.16 1.50
N VAL A 100 8.60 -30.41 1.27
CA VAL A 100 9.65 -30.42 2.28
C VAL A 100 10.73 -29.44 1.84
N LEU A 101 11.22 -28.62 2.77
CA LEU A 101 12.43 -27.85 2.60
C LEU A 101 13.60 -28.70 3.08
N GLU A 102 14.59 -28.90 2.21
CA GLU A 102 15.86 -29.50 2.57
C GLU A 102 16.92 -28.40 2.63
N PHE A 103 17.65 -28.32 3.73
CA PHE A 103 18.71 -27.33 3.93
C PHE A 103 19.86 -27.92 4.73
N THR A 104 21.05 -27.34 4.59
CA THR A 104 22.25 -27.80 5.30
C THR A 104 22.55 -26.82 6.43
N THR A 105 22.64 -27.35 7.64
CA THR A 105 23.15 -26.67 8.83
C THR A 105 24.60 -27.09 9.07
N ASP A 106 25.28 -26.44 10.02
CA ASP A 106 26.64 -26.82 10.42
C ASP A 106 26.70 -28.27 10.95
N ASP A 107 25.56 -28.82 11.39
CA ASP A 107 25.39 -30.18 11.92
C ASP A 107 24.94 -31.20 10.86
N GLY A 108 24.69 -30.79 9.62
CA GLY A 108 24.32 -31.68 8.51
C GLY A 108 23.06 -31.27 7.74
N ALA A 109 22.52 -32.19 6.95
CA ALA A 109 21.30 -31.93 6.18
C ALA A 109 20.05 -32.13 7.07
N GLU A 110 19.20 -31.11 7.10
CA GLU A 110 17.91 -31.13 7.79
C GLU A 110 16.76 -31.02 6.79
N THR A 111 15.61 -31.57 7.19
CA THR A 111 14.37 -31.51 6.40
C THR A 111 13.24 -30.92 7.24
N TYR A 112 12.43 -30.07 6.62
CA TYR A 112 11.32 -29.39 7.28
C TYR A 112 10.06 -29.49 6.43
N GLU A 113 9.00 -30.09 6.97
CA GLU A 113 7.70 -30.10 6.31
C GLU A 113 7.10 -28.70 6.30
N VAL A 114 6.82 -28.19 5.11
CA VAL A 114 6.26 -26.86 4.96
C VAL A 114 4.75 -26.94 5.14
N THR A 115 4.19 -26.04 5.95
CA THR A 115 2.74 -25.96 6.19
C THR A 115 2.17 -24.56 5.93
N ALA A 116 3.05 -23.61 5.63
CA ALA A 116 2.73 -22.22 5.35
C ALA A 116 3.72 -21.65 4.34
N GLY A 117 3.31 -20.58 3.68
CA GLY A 117 4.13 -19.88 2.71
C GLY A 117 3.66 -20.14 1.29
N VAL A 118 3.47 -19.07 0.53
CA VAL A 118 3.34 -19.17 -0.92
C VAL A 118 4.68 -18.77 -1.55
N PRO A 119 5.24 -19.56 -2.48
CA PRO A 119 6.54 -19.26 -3.04
C PRO A 119 6.57 -17.87 -3.69
N GLN A 120 7.54 -17.04 -3.32
CA GLN A 120 7.76 -15.75 -3.97
C GLN A 120 8.09 -15.96 -5.44
N GLY A 121 7.47 -15.18 -6.33
CA GLY A 121 7.58 -15.37 -7.78
C GLY A 121 6.65 -16.44 -8.36
N SER A 122 5.89 -17.16 -7.53
CA SER A 122 4.82 -18.03 -8.05
C SER A 122 3.67 -17.20 -8.62
N VAL A 123 3.13 -17.64 -9.76
CA VAL A 123 1.95 -17.01 -10.37
C VAL A 123 0.70 -17.14 -9.49
N LEU A 124 0.62 -18.21 -8.69
CA LEU A 124 -0.52 -18.50 -7.82
C LEU A 124 -0.46 -17.80 -6.47
N GLY A 125 0.73 -17.56 -5.92
CA GLY A 125 0.91 -17.00 -4.58
C GLY A 125 0.10 -15.73 -4.32
N PRO A 126 0.14 -14.73 -5.22
CA PRO A 126 -0.69 -13.53 -5.13
C PRO A 126 -2.20 -13.79 -4.99
N ILE A 127 -2.74 -14.72 -5.77
CA ILE A 127 -4.17 -15.05 -5.77
C ILE A 127 -4.54 -15.78 -4.47
N LEU A 128 -3.72 -16.74 -4.06
CA LEU A 128 -3.96 -17.52 -2.84
C LEU A 128 -3.85 -16.65 -1.58
N TRP A 129 -2.91 -15.69 -1.58
CA TRP A 129 -2.85 -14.64 -0.57
C TRP A 129 -4.16 -13.85 -0.51
N ASN A 130 -4.60 -13.30 -1.64
CA ASN A 130 -5.82 -12.51 -1.70
C ASN A 130 -7.05 -13.29 -1.23
N VAL A 131 -7.17 -14.58 -1.59
CA VAL A 131 -8.26 -15.45 -1.13
C VAL A 131 -8.30 -15.58 0.39
N MET A 132 -7.16 -15.92 1.01
CA MET A 132 -7.07 -16.03 2.47
C MET A 132 -7.31 -14.67 3.15
N TYR A 133 -6.71 -13.62 2.60
CA TYR A 133 -6.73 -12.27 3.16
C TYR A 133 -8.08 -11.57 3.02
N ASN A 134 -8.92 -12.01 2.08
CA ASN A 134 -10.25 -11.45 1.82
C ASN A 134 -11.12 -11.35 3.08
N ARG A 135 -10.96 -12.29 4.01
CA ARG A 135 -11.69 -12.30 5.28
C ARG A 135 -11.47 -11.02 6.09
N ILE A 136 -10.24 -10.48 6.09
CA ILE A 136 -9.90 -9.24 6.81
C ILE A 136 -10.65 -8.03 6.23
N LEU A 137 -10.84 -8.01 4.92
CA LEU A 137 -11.48 -6.91 4.19
C LEU A 137 -13.01 -7.02 4.17
N ARG A 138 -13.56 -8.16 4.60
CA ARG A 138 -15.00 -8.41 4.74
C ARG A 138 -15.49 -8.39 6.19
N LEU A 139 -14.64 -8.00 7.15
CA LEU A 139 -15.05 -7.85 8.55
C LEU A 139 -16.20 -6.85 8.68
N GLU A 140 -17.12 -7.16 9.57
CA GLU A 140 -18.12 -6.19 10.01
C GLU A 140 -17.44 -5.17 10.93
N LEU A 141 -17.32 -3.94 10.42
CA LEU A 141 -16.66 -2.84 11.12
C LEU A 141 -17.70 -1.81 11.60
N PRO A 142 -17.35 -0.96 12.59
CA PRO A 142 -18.17 0.19 12.93
C PRO A 142 -18.50 1.02 11.69
N ARG A 143 -19.71 1.58 11.59
CA ARG A 143 -20.15 2.39 10.42
C ARG A 143 -19.22 3.56 10.09
N SER A 144 -18.47 4.04 11.07
CA SER A 144 -17.49 5.12 10.94
C SER A 144 -16.16 4.66 10.33
N ALA A 145 -15.93 3.35 10.20
CA ALA A 145 -14.65 2.77 9.81
C ALA A 145 -14.75 2.00 8.49
N LYS A 146 -13.68 2.03 7.70
CA LYS A 146 -13.50 1.21 6.49
C LYS A 146 -12.06 0.75 6.38
N THR A 147 -11.85 -0.43 5.80
CA THR A 147 -10.52 -0.95 5.47
C THR A 147 -10.27 -0.88 3.97
N VAL A 148 -9.00 -0.67 3.60
CA VAL A 148 -8.46 -0.78 2.25
C VAL A 148 -7.23 -1.66 2.33
N GLY A 149 -7.21 -2.75 1.59
CA GLY A 149 -6.09 -3.69 1.53
C GLY A 149 -5.29 -3.51 0.25
N PHE A 150 -3.98 -3.52 0.39
CA PHE A 150 -3.05 -3.67 -0.72
C PHE A 150 -1.99 -4.69 -0.33
N VAL A 151 -2.17 -5.94 -0.77
CA VAL A 151 -1.27 -7.05 -0.41
C VAL A 151 -1.21 -7.22 1.11
N ASP A 152 -0.12 -6.83 1.75
CA ASP A 152 0.19 -6.93 3.17
C ASP A 152 -0.01 -5.61 3.93
N ASP A 153 -0.20 -4.50 3.20
CA ASP A 153 -0.56 -3.21 3.76
C ASP A 153 -2.08 -3.09 3.95
N ILE A 154 -2.51 -2.72 5.16
CA ILE A 154 -3.90 -2.35 5.47
C ILE A 154 -3.94 -0.87 5.80
N ALA A 155 -4.82 -0.11 5.14
CA ALA A 155 -5.24 1.19 5.63
C ALA A 155 -6.63 1.09 6.25
N ILE A 156 -6.77 1.56 7.49
CA ILE A 156 -8.04 1.79 8.15
C ILE A 156 -8.34 3.29 8.04
N THR A 157 -9.54 3.62 7.58
CA THR A 157 -10.06 5.01 7.61
C THR A 157 -11.19 5.10 8.62
N VAL A 158 -11.11 6.07 9.53
CA VAL A 158 -12.15 6.32 10.55
C VAL A 158 -12.62 7.75 10.44
N VAL A 159 -13.93 7.96 10.25
CA VAL A 159 -14.55 9.27 10.10
C VAL A 159 -15.56 9.51 11.21
N ALA A 160 -15.31 10.49 12.07
CA ALA A 160 -16.21 10.85 13.17
C ALA A 160 -16.23 12.36 13.44
N LYS A 161 -17.23 12.82 14.22
CA LYS A 161 -17.43 14.25 14.52
C LYS A 161 -16.52 14.76 15.64
N HIS A 162 -16.16 13.89 16.58
CA HIS A 162 -15.43 14.23 17.80
C HIS A 162 -14.18 13.35 17.91
N LEU A 163 -13.10 13.86 18.50
CA LEU A 163 -11.80 13.17 18.57
C LEU A 163 -11.86 11.89 19.39
N ASP A 164 -12.55 11.91 20.52
CA ASP A 164 -12.85 10.74 21.37
C ASP A 164 -13.53 9.62 20.58
N LEU A 165 -14.48 9.95 19.70
CA LEU A 165 -15.12 8.96 18.82
C LEU A 165 -14.15 8.44 17.75
N VAL A 166 -13.26 9.29 17.21
CA VAL A 166 -12.23 8.82 16.27
C VAL A 166 -11.32 7.84 16.97
N GLU A 167 -10.83 8.15 18.18
CA GLU A 167 -9.98 7.26 18.97
C GLU A 167 -10.70 5.96 19.31
N TYR A 168 -11.94 6.03 19.79
CA TYR A 168 -12.74 4.86 20.12
C TYR A 168 -12.92 3.92 18.92
N TYR A 169 -13.41 4.44 17.78
CA TYR A 169 -13.63 3.62 16.59
C TYR A 169 -12.32 3.13 15.96
N SER A 170 -11.24 3.90 16.08
CA SER A 170 -9.91 3.48 15.62
C SER A 170 -9.40 2.29 16.42
N ASN A 171 -9.41 2.38 17.75
CA ASN A 171 -8.98 1.31 18.63
C ASN A 171 -9.82 0.05 18.46
N GLU A 172 -11.14 0.20 18.36
CA GLU A 172 -12.04 -0.94 18.14
C GLU A 172 -11.80 -1.61 16.78
N THR A 173 -11.61 -0.82 15.72
CA THR A 173 -11.34 -1.36 14.38
C THR A 173 -9.98 -2.07 14.34
N ILE A 174 -8.94 -1.49 14.95
CA ILE A 174 -7.62 -2.13 15.07
C ILE A 174 -7.75 -3.46 15.80
N ARG A 175 -8.50 -3.51 16.92
CA ARG A 175 -8.73 -4.73 17.70
C ARG A 175 -9.38 -5.83 16.86
N LEU A 176 -10.44 -5.50 16.12
CA LEU A 176 -11.15 -6.45 15.24
C LEU A 176 -10.25 -6.98 14.11
N VAL A 177 -9.53 -6.07 13.42
CA VAL A 177 -8.60 -6.45 12.34
C VAL A 177 -7.48 -7.34 12.86
N ARG A 178 -6.88 -7.01 14.00
CA ARG A 178 -5.83 -7.82 14.62
C ARG A 178 -6.33 -9.19 15.04
N ALA A 179 -7.50 -9.28 15.67
CA ALA A 179 -8.07 -10.57 16.07
C ALA A 179 -8.25 -11.48 14.85
N ALA A 180 -8.79 -10.94 13.75
CA ALA A 180 -8.95 -11.69 12.52
C ALA A 180 -7.61 -12.09 11.87
N LEU A 181 -6.57 -11.23 11.93
CA LEU A 181 -5.23 -11.59 11.47
C LEU A 181 -4.65 -12.74 12.30
N THR A 182 -4.79 -12.70 13.63
CA THR A 182 -4.33 -13.77 14.53
C THR A 182 -5.03 -15.09 14.23
N GLU A 183 -6.33 -15.09 13.92
CA GLU A 183 -7.05 -16.31 13.51
C GLU A 183 -6.57 -16.93 12.19
N LEU A 184 -6.01 -16.11 11.30
CA LEU A 184 -5.34 -16.54 10.07
C LEU A 184 -3.88 -16.97 10.30
N GLY A 185 -3.37 -16.84 11.53
CA GLY A 185 -1.96 -17.10 11.86
C GLY A 185 -1.01 -15.99 11.41
N LEU A 186 -1.53 -14.80 11.15
CA LEU A 186 -0.76 -13.61 10.77
C LEU A 186 -0.51 -12.71 11.97
N GLN A 187 0.58 -11.95 11.93
CA GLN A 187 0.93 -10.98 12.96
C GLN A 187 1.19 -9.62 12.34
N THR A 188 0.87 -8.55 13.06
CA THR A 188 1.15 -7.18 12.64
C THR A 188 2.53 -6.72 13.11
N ALA A 189 3.19 -5.89 12.31
CA ALA A 189 4.41 -5.17 12.65
C ALA A 189 4.04 -3.87 13.37
N ASP A 190 3.66 -3.99 14.64
CA ASP A 190 3.05 -2.91 15.43
C ASP A 190 3.89 -1.63 15.44
N GLN A 191 5.21 -1.77 15.47
CA GLN A 191 6.17 -0.66 15.42
C GLN A 191 6.20 0.11 14.09
N LYS A 192 5.65 -0.47 13.01
CA LYS A 192 5.50 0.19 11.71
C LYS A 192 4.12 0.85 11.53
N THR A 193 3.25 0.75 12.54
CA THR A 193 1.93 1.37 12.48
C THR A 193 2.10 2.89 12.45
N GLU A 194 1.53 3.54 11.44
CA GLU A 194 1.50 4.99 11.35
C GLU A 194 0.06 5.50 11.40
N VAL A 195 -0.14 6.68 11.99
CA VAL A 195 -1.46 7.29 12.16
C VAL A 195 -1.41 8.72 11.67
N LEU A 196 -2.38 9.09 10.84
CA LEU A 196 -2.54 10.44 10.32
C LEU A 196 -3.94 10.95 10.59
N LEU A 197 -4.04 12.12 11.22
CA LEU A 197 -5.32 12.78 11.50
C LEU A 197 -5.55 13.95 10.54
N PHE A 198 -6.63 13.90 9.78
CA PHE A 198 -7.11 15.00 8.95
C PHE A 198 -8.15 15.81 9.70
N THR A 199 -7.93 17.13 9.69
CA THR A 199 -8.88 18.11 10.20
C THR A 199 -8.82 19.38 9.37
N SER A 200 -9.99 20.00 9.17
CA SER A 200 -10.08 21.35 8.59
C SER A 200 -10.06 22.46 9.65
N ARG A 201 -9.76 22.10 10.91
CA ARG A 201 -9.53 23.05 12.01
C ARG A 201 -8.12 23.63 11.91
N LYS A 202 -7.96 24.87 12.42
CA LYS A 202 -6.67 25.56 12.41
C LYS A 202 -5.71 25.00 13.46
N VAL A 203 -6.24 24.64 14.63
CA VAL A 203 -5.49 24.02 15.71
C VAL A 203 -5.01 22.63 15.28
N THR A 204 -3.75 22.33 15.57
CA THR A 204 -3.19 20.99 15.42
C THR A 204 -3.70 20.15 16.58
N GLU A 205 -4.58 19.21 16.27
CA GLU A 205 -5.06 18.21 17.21
C GLU A 205 -4.41 16.88 16.87
N THR A 206 -4.26 16.01 17.86
CA THR A 206 -3.73 14.66 17.70
C THR A 206 -4.67 13.65 18.32
N ILE A 207 -4.56 12.41 17.88
CA ILE A 207 -5.19 11.25 18.51
C ILE A 207 -4.12 10.24 18.89
N THR A 208 -4.40 9.41 19.89
CA THR A 208 -3.57 8.28 20.25
C THR A 208 -4.36 6.98 20.11
N VAL A 209 -3.79 6.03 19.37
CA VAL A 209 -4.37 4.69 19.19
C VAL A 209 -3.42 3.63 19.71
N ARG A 210 -3.96 2.46 20.05
CA ARG A 210 -3.20 1.33 20.56
C ARG A 210 -3.18 0.21 19.52
N ALA A 211 -1.98 -0.18 19.09
CA ALA A 211 -1.74 -1.35 18.26
C ALA A 211 -0.89 -2.35 19.06
N GLY A 212 -1.54 -3.38 19.60
CA GLY A 212 -0.88 -4.31 20.53
C GLY A 212 -0.49 -3.57 21.81
N ASP A 213 0.79 -3.63 22.15
CA ASP A 213 1.36 -2.95 23.32
C ASP A 213 1.91 -1.55 22.99
N HIS A 214 1.80 -1.12 21.73
CA HIS A 214 2.30 0.18 21.28
C HIS A 214 1.19 1.23 21.27
N TYR A 215 1.49 2.40 21.84
CA TYR A 215 0.66 3.60 21.74
C TYR A 215 1.23 4.50 20.63
N ILE A 216 0.45 4.75 19.59
CA ILE A 216 0.84 5.52 18.42
C ILE A 216 0.04 6.82 18.40
N THR A 217 0.74 7.95 18.55
CA THR A 217 0.17 9.29 18.37
C THR A 217 0.18 9.66 16.90
N SER A 218 -0.89 10.29 16.42
CA SER A 218 -0.98 10.75 15.04
C SER A 218 0.15 11.72 14.66
N ALA A 219 0.86 11.41 13.58
CA ALA A 219 1.93 12.21 13.02
C ALA A 219 1.40 13.25 12.01
N PRO A 220 2.15 14.32 11.71
CA PRO A 220 1.77 15.30 10.68
C PRO A 220 1.87 14.74 9.25
N CYS A 221 2.64 13.67 9.05
CA CYS A 221 2.89 13.01 7.77
C CYS A 221 3.14 11.51 8.00
N ILE A 222 2.66 10.67 7.09
CA ILE A 222 2.88 9.21 7.11
C ILE A 222 3.27 8.71 5.72
N ARG A 223 3.91 7.54 5.62
CA ARG A 223 4.17 6.87 4.34
C ARG A 223 3.12 5.79 4.06
N TYR A 224 2.38 5.93 2.97
CA TYR A 224 1.41 4.92 2.54
C TYR A 224 1.60 4.57 1.05
N LEU A 225 1.82 3.28 0.76
CA LEU A 225 2.03 2.74 -0.59
C LEU A 225 3.08 3.52 -1.42
N GLY A 226 4.14 3.98 -0.74
CA GLY A 226 5.25 4.73 -1.35
C GLY A 226 5.01 6.24 -1.53
N VAL A 227 3.85 6.76 -1.12
CA VAL A 227 3.55 8.19 -1.13
C VAL A 227 3.53 8.73 0.29
N HIS A 228 4.17 9.88 0.52
CA HIS A 228 4.10 10.58 1.80
C HIS A 228 2.85 11.46 1.81
N ILE A 229 1.97 11.23 2.79
CA ILE A 229 0.69 11.93 2.90
C ILE A 229 0.75 12.78 4.16
N ASP A 230 0.57 14.10 4.02
CA ASP A 230 0.49 15.01 5.15
C ASP A 230 -0.96 15.35 5.54
N ALA A 231 -1.15 15.73 6.80
CA ALA A 231 -2.46 16.03 7.40
C ALA A 231 -3.20 17.19 6.70
N ARG A 232 -2.48 18.03 5.94
CA ARG A 232 -3.01 19.17 5.19
C ARG A 232 -3.16 18.88 3.70
N LEU A 233 -2.83 17.67 3.23
CA LEU A 233 -2.89 17.25 1.83
C LEU A 233 -2.11 18.18 0.89
N ARG A 234 -0.95 18.67 1.33
CA ARG A 234 -0.05 19.54 0.55
C ARG A 234 0.96 18.76 -0.29
N PHE A 235 1.37 17.60 0.18
CA PHE A 235 2.35 16.69 -0.43
C PHE A 235 3.75 17.30 -0.61
N GLU A 236 4.10 18.35 0.14
CA GLU A 236 5.40 19.02 0.04
C GLU A 236 6.56 18.06 0.35
N GLU A 237 6.46 17.29 1.43
CA GLU A 237 7.47 16.30 1.81
C GLU A 237 7.59 15.18 0.76
N ASN A 238 6.47 14.70 0.23
CA ASN A 238 6.47 13.72 -0.85
C ASN A 238 7.22 14.23 -2.08
N LEU A 239 6.90 15.45 -2.52
CA LEU A 239 7.53 16.06 -3.69
C LEU A 239 9.03 16.26 -3.48
N ARG A 240 9.47 16.63 -2.27
CA ARG A 240 10.88 16.73 -1.92
C ARG A 240 11.58 15.38 -2.03
N ILE A 241 11.04 14.35 -1.36
CA ILE A 241 11.62 12.99 -1.34
C ILE A 241 11.70 12.40 -2.75
N VAL A 242 10.64 12.55 -3.54
CA VAL A 242 10.58 12.05 -4.92
C VAL A 242 11.57 12.79 -5.81
N SER A 243 11.67 14.13 -5.69
CA SER A 243 12.67 14.94 -6.42
C SER A 243 14.10 14.55 -6.05
N ASP A 244 14.41 14.39 -4.76
CA ASP A 244 15.74 14.01 -4.29
C ASP A 244 16.11 12.60 -4.75
N LYS A 245 15.16 11.65 -4.75
CA LYS A 245 15.35 10.31 -5.29
C LYS A 245 15.62 10.35 -6.80
N ALA A 246 14.82 11.12 -7.54
CA ALA A 246 14.99 11.30 -8.98
C ALA A 246 16.38 11.89 -9.30
N ASN A 247 16.80 12.93 -8.57
CA ASN A 247 18.11 13.57 -8.73
C ASN A 247 19.28 12.63 -8.42
N ARG A 248 19.16 11.78 -7.39
CA ARG A 248 20.20 10.77 -7.09
C ARG A 248 20.32 9.73 -8.18
N VAL A 249 19.20 9.18 -8.65
CA VAL A 249 19.19 8.19 -9.74
C VAL A 249 19.70 8.81 -11.05
N ALA A 250 19.26 10.03 -11.33
CA ALA A 250 19.78 10.86 -12.40
C ALA A 250 21.31 10.99 -12.34
N GLY A 251 21.86 11.43 -11.20
CA GLY A 251 23.30 11.56 -11.00
C GLY A 251 24.06 10.24 -11.21
N ALA A 252 23.55 9.13 -10.67
CA ALA A 252 24.15 7.81 -10.85
C ALA A 252 24.17 7.38 -12.32
N LEU A 253 23.06 7.55 -13.04
CA LEU A 253 22.98 7.24 -14.46
C LEU A 253 23.91 8.13 -15.30
N LEU A 254 23.99 9.43 -14.98
CA LEU A 254 24.92 10.36 -15.63
C LEU A 254 26.38 9.95 -15.40
N GLY A 255 26.71 9.42 -14.22
CA GLY A 255 28.04 8.90 -13.88
C GLY A 255 28.45 7.68 -14.72
N LEU A 256 27.49 6.90 -15.21
CA LEU A 256 27.74 5.74 -16.09
C LEU A 256 27.92 6.13 -17.57
N MET A 257 27.51 7.34 -17.97
CA MET A 257 27.54 7.78 -19.38
C MET A 257 28.92 7.86 -20.04
N PRO A 258 30.00 8.27 -19.35
CA PRO A 258 31.35 8.25 -19.94
C PRO A 258 31.77 6.83 -20.37
N ASN A 259 31.43 5.81 -19.57
CA ASN A 259 31.88 4.43 -19.78
C ASN A 259 31.10 3.66 -20.85
N ILE A 260 30.00 4.22 -21.35
CA ILE A 260 29.15 3.58 -22.36
C ILE A 260 29.21 4.28 -23.72
N GLY A 261 30.08 5.28 -23.91
CA GLY A 261 30.24 5.97 -25.19
C GLY A 261 29.19 7.05 -25.45
N GLY A 262 28.82 7.82 -24.41
CA GLY A 262 28.15 9.13 -24.57
C GLY A 262 26.61 9.13 -24.74
N PRO A 263 26.00 10.33 -24.87
CA PRO A 263 24.55 10.57 -24.83
C PRO A 263 23.84 10.24 -26.16
N ARG A 264 23.81 8.96 -26.56
CA ARG A 264 22.97 8.50 -27.69
C ARG A 264 21.48 8.72 -27.38
N SER A 265 20.66 8.91 -28.43
CA SER A 265 19.22 9.19 -28.33
C SER A 265 18.44 8.12 -27.53
N SER A 266 18.76 6.84 -27.73
CA SER A 266 18.16 5.72 -26.96
C SER A 266 18.44 5.81 -25.46
N ARG A 267 19.65 6.22 -25.07
CA ARG A 267 20.07 6.34 -23.66
C ARG A 267 19.40 7.52 -22.96
N ARG A 268 19.23 8.64 -23.67
CA ARG A 268 18.46 9.78 -23.16
C ARG A 268 17.00 9.43 -22.93
N ARG A 269 16.40 8.61 -23.81
CA ARG A 269 15.04 8.10 -23.60
C ARG A 269 14.93 7.18 -22.39
N LEU A 270 15.86 6.23 -22.23
CA LEU A 270 15.91 5.37 -21.05
C LEU A 270 16.02 6.21 -19.78
N TYR A 271 16.95 7.16 -19.77
CA TYR A 271 17.14 8.09 -18.67
C TYR A 271 15.87 8.86 -18.31
N ALA A 272 15.25 9.52 -19.30
CA ALA A 272 14.00 10.25 -19.12
C ALA A 272 12.93 9.32 -18.57
N SER A 273 12.75 8.12 -19.14
CA SER A 273 11.74 7.17 -18.66
C SER A 273 11.93 6.74 -17.19
N VAL A 274 13.18 6.54 -16.76
CA VAL A 274 13.48 6.18 -15.36
C VAL A 274 13.21 7.36 -14.44
N VAL A 275 13.70 8.55 -14.78
CA VAL A 275 13.48 9.76 -13.97
C VAL A 275 11.98 10.10 -13.90
N ASP A 276 11.29 10.07 -15.04
CA ASP A 276 9.86 10.34 -15.14
C ASP A 276 9.05 9.31 -14.35
N SER A 277 9.40 8.02 -14.41
CA SER A 277 8.69 7.00 -13.62
C SER A 277 8.81 7.21 -12.11
N ILE A 278 9.96 7.72 -11.63
CA ILE A 278 10.14 8.08 -10.23
C ILE A 278 9.30 9.32 -9.90
N LEU A 279 9.40 10.36 -10.73
CA LEU A 279 8.72 11.64 -10.50
C LEU A 279 7.19 11.52 -10.58
N LEU A 280 6.66 10.66 -11.45
CA LEU A 280 5.22 10.53 -11.72
C LEU A 280 4.55 9.44 -10.89
N TYR A 281 5.30 8.69 -10.08
CA TYR A 281 4.72 7.70 -9.19
C TYR A 281 3.70 8.34 -8.23
N GLY A 282 2.47 7.81 -8.22
CA GLY A 282 1.38 8.34 -7.41
C GLY A 282 0.87 9.73 -7.83
N ALA A 283 1.26 10.26 -9.00
CA ALA A 283 0.86 11.59 -9.46
C ALA A 283 -0.65 11.89 -9.40
N PRO A 284 -1.56 10.94 -9.70
CA PRO A 284 -2.99 11.18 -9.54
C PRO A 284 -3.43 11.46 -8.10
N ALA A 285 -2.64 11.10 -7.08
CA ALA A 285 -2.92 11.39 -5.68
C ALA A 285 -2.55 12.85 -5.29
N TRP A 286 -1.38 13.33 -5.74
CA TRP A 286 -0.77 14.59 -5.29
C TRP A 286 -0.77 15.74 -6.32
N SER A 287 -1.00 15.45 -7.62
CA SER A 287 -0.88 16.46 -8.69
C SER A 287 -1.82 17.65 -8.54
N GLU A 288 -3.01 17.46 -7.96
CA GLU A 288 -3.95 18.57 -7.71
C GLU A 288 -3.42 19.55 -6.65
N ALA A 289 -2.79 19.03 -5.59
CA ALA A 289 -2.15 19.85 -4.57
C ALA A 289 -0.93 20.60 -5.15
N ALA A 290 -0.13 19.91 -5.96
CA ALA A 290 1.03 20.48 -6.65
C ALA A 290 0.69 21.53 -7.71
N LYS A 291 -0.57 21.65 -8.16
CA LYS A 291 -1.04 22.76 -9.03
C LYS A 291 -1.28 24.04 -8.23
N LYS A 292 -1.68 23.91 -6.96
CA LYS A 292 -1.99 25.05 -6.07
C LYS A 292 -0.73 25.67 -5.48
N GLN A 293 0.32 24.88 -5.34
CA GLN A 293 1.64 25.32 -4.90
C GLN A 293 2.57 25.41 -6.11
N SER A 294 3.41 26.42 -6.23
CA SER A 294 4.21 26.73 -7.44
C SER A 294 5.31 25.71 -7.81
N TYR A 295 5.23 24.45 -7.34
CA TYR A 295 6.23 23.39 -7.52
C TYR A 295 6.27 22.77 -8.91
N ALA A 296 5.20 22.92 -9.72
CA ALA A 296 5.26 22.59 -11.14
C ALA A 296 6.37 23.35 -11.89
N ARG A 297 6.77 24.54 -11.39
CA ARG A 297 7.91 25.29 -11.94
C ARG A 297 9.26 24.74 -11.50
N GLN A 298 9.36 24.10 -10.33
CA GLN A 298 10.61 23.52 -9.83
C GLN A 298 10.92 22.20 -10.51
N ALA A 299 9.94 21.29 -10.62
CA ALA A 299 10.08 20.06 -11.40
C ALA A 299 10.40 20.35 -12.88
N ARG A 300 9.73 21.35 -13.49
CA ARG A 300 10.08 21.82 -14.85
C ARG A 300 11.43 22.51 -14.93
N LYS A 301 11.88 23.21 -13.88
CA LYS A 301 13.23 23.80 -13.82
C LYS A 301 14.29 22.72 -13.71
N ASP A 302 14.05 21.67 -12.95
CA ASP A 302 14.98 20.56 -12.77
C ASP A 302 15.03 19.70 -14.03
N GLU A 303 13.88 19.44 -14.68
CA GLU A 303 13.79 18.85 -16.01
C GLU A 303 14.50 19.72 -17.06
N LYS A 304 14.29 21.05 -17.04
CA LYS A 304 14.93 21.99 -17.97
C LYS A 304 16.44 22.11 -17.72
N LYS A 305 16.91 22.17 -16.47
CA LYS A 305 18.33 22.11 -16.11
C LYS A 305 18.96 20.80 -16.56
N MET A 306 18.22 19.70 -16.46
CA MET A 306 18.64 18.38 -16.93
C MET A 306 18.76 18.35 -18.46
N GLN A 307 17.77 18.87 -19.17
CA GLN A 307 17.77 19.02 -20.63
C GLN A 307 18.94 19.92 -21.08
N GLU A 308 19.13 21.06 -20.42
CA GLU A 308 20.24 22.00 -20.68
C GLU A 308 21.61 21.37 -20.38
N PHE A 309 21.75 20.57 -19.33
CA PHE A 309 22.96 19.82 -19.02
C PHE A 309 23.27 18.74 -20.08
N LEU A 310 22.24 18.01 -20.52
CA LEU A 310 22.33 17.02 -21.60
C LEU A 310 22.65 17.68 -22.97
N ILE A 311 22.24 18.93 -23.18
CA ILE A 311 22.57 19.73 -24.36
C ILE A 311 24.01 20.27 -24.27
N LYS A 312 24.48 20.72 -23.10
CA LYS A 312 25.86 21.23 -22.91
C LYS A 312 26.93 20.15 -23.10
N LYS A 313 26.66 18.89 -22.72
CA LYS A 313 27.54 17.74 -23.02
C LYS A 313 27.49 17.27 -24.49
N ARG A 314 26.79 17.99 -25.37
CA ARG A 314 26.79 17.73 -26.83
C ARG A 314 27.98 18.41 -27.54
N TRP A 315 28.73 19.26 -26.83
CA TRP A 315 29.81 20.10 -27.37
C TRP A 315 31.08 20.08 -26.50
N ALA A 316 31.32 18.96 -25.81
CA ALA A 316 32.59 18.61 -25.17
C ALA A 316 32.85 17.14 -25.47
#